data_AF-A0AAE4D9W0-F1
#
_entry.id   AF-A0AAE4D9W0-F1
#
_cell.length_a   1.000
_cell.length_b   1.000
_cell.length_c   1.000
_cell.angle_alpha   90.00
_cell.angle_beta   90.00
_cell.angle_gamma   90.00
#
_symmetry.space_group_name_H-M   'P 1'
#
loop_
_entity.id
_entity.type
_entity.pdbx_description
1 polymer ?
#
loop_
_entity_poly.entity_id
_entity_poly.type
_entity_poly.pdbx_seq_one_letter_code
_entity_poly.pdbx_strand_id
1 'polypeptide(L)'
;MGPGGISPWSLLLILVIVLLLFGTKKLRNVGSDLGGALKGFKGAMNEGEKEAKSAKDSLESDEADESADASTAQREQVDEKDKPKSGS
;
A
#
# COMPACT_ATOMS: atom_id res chain seq x y z
N MET A 1 6.93 -10.64 26.98
CA MET A 1 6.45 -12.02 27.19
C MET A 1 5.88 -12.53 25.87
N GLY A 2 6.66 -13.27 25.08
CA GLY A 2 6.18 -13.85 23.82
C GLY A 2 5.17 -14.97 24.08
N PRO A 3 4.29 -15.32 23.12
CA PRO A 3 3.34 -16.41 23.28
C PRO A 3 4.10 -17.68 23.70
N GLY A 4 3.69 -18.20 24.86
CA GLY A 4 4.49 -19.09 25.67
C GLY A 4 4.73 -20.48 25.10
N GLY A 5 5.85 -21.07 25.54
CA GLY A 5 5.98 -22.50 25.81
C GLY A 5 6.09 -23.47 24.62
N ILE A 6 5.73 -23.07 23.40
CA ILE A 6 5.83 -23.94 22.24
C ILE A 6 7.25 -23.81 21.66
N SER A 7 8.15 -24.66 22.16
CA SER A 7 9.49 -24.78 21.61
C SER A 7 9.42 -25.31 20.17
N PRO A 8 10.13 -24.72 19.19
CA PRO A 8 10.20 -25.25 17.82
C PRO A 8 10.58 -26.74 17.77
N TRP A 9 11.32 -27.22 18.78
CA TRP A 9 11.69 -28.63 18.93
C TRP A 9 10.51 -29.56 19.22
N SER A 10 9.49 -29.13 19.98
CA SER A 10 8.33 -29.98 20.26
C SER A 10 7.43 -30.12 19.03
N LEU A 11 7.27 -29.05 18.25
CA LEU A 11 6.54 -29.08 16.98
C LEU A 11 7.16 -30.06 15.98
N LEU A 12 8.50 -30.13 15.91
CA LEU A 12 9.19 -31.06 15.01
C LEU A 12 8.93 -32.52 15.39
N LEU A 13 8.96 -32.86 16.68
CA LEU A 13 8.69 -34.22 17.15
C LEU A 13 7.24 -34.64 16.85
N ILE A 14 6.27 -33.74 17.09
CA ILE A 14 4.86 -33.98 16.79
C ILE A 14 4.67 -34.18 15.29
N LEU A 15 5.33 -33.37 14.45
CA LEU A 15 5.28 -33.50 12.99
C LEU A 15 5.75 -34.88 12.53
N VAL A 16 6.84 -35.41 13.10
CA VAL A 16 7.34 -36.76 12.78
C VAL A 16 6.29 -37.82 13.13
N ILE A 17 5.65 -37.73 14.30
CA ILE A 17 4.61 -38.68 14.70
C ILE A 17 3.41 -38.61 13.75
N VAL A 18 2.94 -37.41 13.41
CA VAL A 18 1.84 -37.22 12.44
C VAL A 18 2.18 -37.81 11.08
N LEU A 19 3.41 -37.60 10.59
CA LEU A 19 3.88 -38.18 9.33
C LEU A 19 3.92 -39.70 9.35
N LEU A 20 4.26 -40.32 10.48
CA LEU A 20 4.24 -41.77 10.64
C LEU A 20 2.82 -42.34 10.72
N LEU A 21 1.91 -41.66 11.40
CA LEU A 21 0.50 -42.09 11.54
C LEU A 21 -0.27 -41.97 10.22
N PHE A 22 -0.16 -40.83 9.56
CA PHE A 22 -0.91 -40.55 8.33
C PHE A 22 -0.16 -40.98 7.06
N GLY A 23 1.16 -41.15 7.14
CA GLY A 23 2.03 -41.34 5.99
C GLY A 23 2.24 -40.06 5.18
N THR A 24 3.40 -39.93 4.54
CA THR A 24 3.74 -38.77 3.70
C THR A 24 2.83 -38.63 2.47
N LYS A 25 2.23 -39.72 2.00
CA LYS A 25 1.40 -39.73 0.77
C LYS A 25 0.06 -39.01 0.96
N LYS A 26 -0.61 -39.20 2.10
CA LYS A 26 -1.85 -38.46 2.45
C LYS A 26 -1.54 -37.01 2.76
N LEU A 27 -0.48 -36.75 3.53
CA LEU A 27 -0.11 -35.38 3.89
C LEU A 27 0.33 -34.56 2.67
N ARG A 28 0.97 -35.16 1.66
CA ARG A 28 1.34 -34.47 0.42
C ARG A 28 0.12 -34.11 -0.43
N ASN A 29 -0.88 -34.99 -0.51
CA ASN A 29 -2.08 -34.72 -1.30
C ASN A 29 -2.86 -33.53 -0.69
N VAL A 30 -3.15 -33.60 0.61
CA VAL A 30 -3.85 -32.54 1.34
C VAL A 30 -3.00 -31.27 1.45
N GLY A 31 -1.69 -31.41 1.65
CA GLY A 31 -0.74 -30.30 1.71
C GLY A 31 -0.53 -29.59 0.38
N SER A 32 -0.66 -30.29 -0.75
CA SER A 32 -0.64 -29.67 -2.08
C SER A 32 -1.87 -28.79 -2.30
N ASP A 33 -3.05 -29.27 -1.93
CA ASP A 33 -4.31 -28.53 -2.08
C ASP A 33 -4.33 -27.29 -1.17
N LEU A 34 -3.98 -27.46 0.11
CA LEU A 34 -3.87 -26.36 1.07
C LEU A 34 -2.73 -25.40 0.72
N GLY A 35 -1.59 -25.93 0.27
CA GLY A 35 -0.42 -25.14 -0.11
C GLY A 35 -0.69 -24.29 -1.35
N GLY A 36 -1.44 -24.82 -2.33
CA GLY A 36 -1.89 -24.06 -3.49
C GLY A 36 -2.78 -22.88 -3.11
N ALA A 37 -3.78 -23.11 -2.23
CA ALA A 37 -4.67 -22.06 -1.74
C ALA A 37 -3.92 -20.97 -0.96
N LEU A 38 -3.01 -21.36 -0.06
CA LEU A 38 -2.19 -20.44 0.72
C LEU A 38 -1.21 -19.64 -0.15
N LYS A 39 -0.67 -20.24 -1.23
CA LYS A 39 0.21 -19.54 -2.18
C LYS A 39 -0.51 -18.42 -2.91
N GLY A 40 -1.74 -18.66 -3.36
CA GLY A 40 -2.59 -17.63 -3.96
C GLY A 40 -2.91 -16.49 -2.98
N PHE A 41 -3.27 -16.83 -1.74
CA PHE A 41 -3.53 -15.84 -0.69
C PHE A 41 -2.30 -14.99 -0.37
N LYS A 42 -1.12 -15.61 -0.21
CA LYS A 42 0.12 -14.86 0.03
C LYS A 42 0.51 -13.99 -1.16
N GLY A 43 0.28 -14.46 -2.39
CA GLY A 43 0.44 -13.67 -3.61
C GLY A 43 -0.43 -12.42 -3.59
N ALA A 44 -1.73 -12.57 -3.38
CA ALA A 44 -2.68 -11.47 -3.32
C ALA A 44 -2.37 -10.46 -2.19
N MET A 45 -1.94 -10.93 -1.01
CA MET A 45 -1.50 -10.04 0.06
C MET A 45 -0.25 -9.23 -0.33
N ASN A 46 0.73 -9.85 -0.98
CA ASN A 46 1.95 -9.16 -1.40
C ASN A 46 1.68 -8.19 -2.56
N GLU A 47 0.79 -8.55 -3.49
CA GLU A 47 0.37 -7.67 -4.59
C GLU A 47 -0.40 -6.46 -4.05
N GLY A 48 -1.35 -6.69 -3.13
CA GLY A 48 -2.11 -5.62 -2.47
C GLY A 48 -1.23 -4.69 -1.62
N GLU A 49 -0.18 -5.19 -0.96
CA GLU A 49 0.80 -4.33 -0.28
C GLU A 49 1.67 -3.52 -1.25
N LYS A 50 1.99 -4.05 -2.43
CA LYS A 50 2.72 -3.31 -3.47
C LYS A 50 1.84 -2.25 -4.12
N GLU A 51 0.59 -2.59 -4.44
CA GLU A 51 -0.40 -1.67 -5.00
C GLU A 51 -0.70 -0.53 -4.01
N ALA A 52 -0.82 -0.83 -2.71
CA ALA A 52 -0.97 0.18 -1.66
C ALA A 52 0.26 1.09 -1.49
N LYS A 53 1.47 0.61 -1.81
CA LYS A 53 2.69 1.44 -1.82
C LYS A 53 2.79 2.30 -3.08
N SER A 54 2.44 1.77 -4.24
CA SER A 54 2.42 2.54 -5.50
C SER A 54 1.32 3.60 -5.53
N ALA A 55 0.16 3.35 -4.92
CA ALA A 55 -0.90 4.35 -4.78
C ALA A 55 -0.51 5.51 -3.84
N LYS A 56 0.40 5.29 -2.90
CA LYS A 56 0.88 6.34 -1.99
C LYS A 56 1.90 7.28 -2.65
N ASP A 57 2.70 6.77 -3.60
CA ASP A 57 3.68 7.55 -4.36
C ASP A 57 3.03 8.48 -5.40
N SER A 58 1.85 8.11 -5.94
CA SER A 58 1.08 8.97 -6.85
C SER A 58 0.24 10.06 -6.16
N LEU A 59 0.09 10.03 -4.83
CA LEU A 59 -0.66 11.06 -4.10
C LEU A 59 0.23 12.22 -3.60
N GLU A 60 1.56 12.07 -3.62
CA GLU A 60 2.52 13.14 -3.25
C GLU A 60 2.99 13.99 -4.45
N SER A 61 2.57 13.68 -5.68
CA SER A 61 2.97 14.43 -6.89
C SER A 61 1.94 15.48 -7.37
N ASP A 62 0.75 15.57 -6.74
CA ASP A 62 -0.33 16.48 -7.19
C ASP A 62 -0.43 17.80 -6.39
N GLU A 63 0.33 17.99 -5.30
CA GLU A 63 0.29 19.25 -4.51
C GLU A 63 1.28 20.34 -4.96
N ALA A 64 2.06 20.12 -6.04
CA ALA A 64 3.08 21.09 -6.48
C ALA A 64 2.71 21.94 -7.72
N ASP A 65 1.52 21.74 -8.33
CA ASP A 65 1.14 22.44 -9.57
C ASP A 65 -0.13 23.31 -9.46
N GLU A 66 -0.77 23.41 -8.29
CA GLU A 66 -1.98 24.25 -8.10
C GLU A 66 -1.71 25.54 -7.31
N SER A 67 -0.54 26.17 -7.49
CA SER A 67 -0.27 27.51 -6.93
C SER A 67 0.43 28.47 -7.90
N ALA A 68 0.51 28.14 -9.20
CA ALA A 68 1.11 29.01 -10.21
C ALA A 68 0.12 29.60 -11.23
N ASP A 69 -1.16 29.20 -11.22
CA ASP A 69 -2.18 29.68 -12.18
C ASP A 69 -3.25 30.56 -11.51
N ALA A 70 -2.82 31.57 -10.75
CA ALA A 70 -3.72 32.61 -10.22
C ALA A 70 -3.09 34.01 -10.21
N SER A 71 -2.03 34.26 -10.99
CA SER A 71 -1.37 35.58 -11.03
C SER A 71 -1.18 36.17 -12.43
N THR A 72 -1.86 35.66 -13.46
CA THR A 72 -1.87 36.22 -14.82
C THR A 72 -3.30 36.50 -15.29
N ALA A 73 -4.04 37.36 -14.58
CA ALA A 73 -5.33 37.87 -15.06
C ALA A 73 -5.73 39.24 -14.49
N GLN A 74 -4.77 40.09 -14.11
CA GLN A 74 -5.11 41.46 -13.71
C GLN A 74 -4.01 42.45 -14.09
N ARG A 75 -3.82 42.65 -15.41
CA ARG A 75 -2.96 43.72 -15.92
C ARG A 75 -3.41 44.27 -17.26
N GLU A 76 -4.71 44.43 -17.46
CA GLU A 76 -5.25 45.20 -18.58
C GLU A 76 -6.63 45.75 -18.21
N GLN A 77 -6.65 47.00 -17.72
CA GLN A 77 -7.75 47.99 -17.76
C GLN A 77 -7.59 48.99 -16.62
N VAL A 78 -6.61 49.90 -16.71
CA VAL A 78 -6.75 51.29 -16.24
C VAL A 78 -5.74 52.15 -17.01
N ASP A 79 -6.10 52.59 -18.21
CA ASP A 79 -5.60 53.86 -18.76
C ASP A 79 -6.75 54.50 -19.53
N GLU A 80 -7.25 55.63 -19.03
CA GLU A 80 -7.62 56.82 -19.79
C GLU A 80 -8.64 57.68 -19.00
N LYS A 81 -8.24 58.93 -18.74
CA LYS A 81 -9.04 60.16 -18.47
C LYS A 81 -9.99 60.21 -17.27
N ASP A 82 -9.63 61.06 -16.29
CA ASP A 82 -10.10 62.45 -16.31
C ASP A 82 -9.36 63.33 -15.29
N LYS A 83 -8.75 64.41 -15.78
CA LYS A 83 -8.30 65.59 -15.01
C LYS A 83 -9.52 66.52 -14.96
N PRO A 84 -9.97 67.13 -13.84
CA PRO A 84 -9.23 68.30 -13.31
C PRO A 84 -9.51 68.76 -11.85
N LYS A 85 -8.73 69.77 -11.41
CA LYS A 85 -8.98 70.74 -10.29
C LYS A 85 -8.84 70.16 -8.87
N SER A 86 -8.43 70.87 -7.82
CA SER A 86 -8.13 72.29 -7.55
C SER A 86 -7.71 72.37 -6.07
N GLY A 87 -6.75 73.25 -5.74
CA GLY A 87 -6.59 73.82 -4.38
C GLY A 87 -5.93 72.87 -3.37
N SER A 88 -5.02 73.32 -2.51
CA SER A 88 -4.63 74.66 -2.11
C SER A 88 -3.17 74.65 -1.66
#